data_AF-A0A8U1C3H6-F1
#
_entry.id   AF-A0A8U1C3H6-F1
#
_cell.length_a   1.000
_cell.length_b   1.000
_cell.length_c   1.000
_cell.angle_alpha   90.00
_cell.angle_beta   90.00
_cell.angle_gamma   90.00
#
_symmetry.space_group_name_H-M   'P 1'
#
loop_
_entity.id
_entity.type
_entity.pdbx_description
1 polymer ?
#
loop_
_entity_poly.entity_id
_entity_poly.type
_entity_poly.pdbx_seq_one_letter_code
_entity_poly.pdbx_strand_id
1 'polypeptide(L)'
;MKHRSVLRSASDDYLYCSLSGLSPHVMISTSHGETLCLSDDTVEDVDIGLLDDMAVLQMQKLMKLMDYLFNKVKANQPMNETVQ
;
A
#
# COMPACT_ATOMS: atom_id res chain seq x y z
N MET A 1 26.47 -3.66 5.65
CA MET A 1 25.81 -3.20 4.41
C MET A 1 24.37 -3.69 4.44
N LYS A 2 23.37 -2.80 4.38
CA LYS A 2 21.96 -3.18 4.38
C LYS A 2 21.52 -3.35 2.92
N HIS A 3 21.25 -4.59 2.50
CA HIS A 3 20.81 -4.87 1.13
C HIS A 3 19.52 -4.09 0.85
N ARG A 4 19.58 -3.13 -0.08
CA ARG A 4 18.39 -2.48 -0.64
C ARG A 4 17.70 -3.51 -1.53
N SER A 5 16.79 -4.27 -0.95
CA SER A 5 15.88 -5.13 -1.70
C SER A 5 14.90 -4.23 -2.44
N VAL A 6 15.08 -4.05 -3.75
CA VAL A 6 14.01 -3.62 -4.65
C VAL A 6 13.56 -4.88 -5.38
N LEU A 7 12.55 -5.56 -4.84
CA LEU A 7 11.89 -6.64 -5.58
C LEU A 7 11.11 -5.99 -6.72
N ARG A 8 11.65 -6.06 -7.94
CA ARG A 8 10.84 -5.88 -9.16
C ARG A 8 10.17 -7.22 -9.41
N SER A 9 8.95 -7.40 -8.92
CA SER A 9 8.21 -8.64 -9.19
C SER A 9 7.80 -8.64 -10.66
N ALA A 10 8.38 -9.54 -11.43
CA ALA A 10 7.92 -9.93 -12.75
C ALA A 10 7.50 -11.39 -12.63
N SER A 11 6.20 -11.66 -12.49
CA SER A 11 5.63 -13.01 -12.47
C SER A 11 4.12 -12.95 -12.53
N ASP A 12 3.57 -13.72 -13.47
CA ASP A 12 2.18 -13.84 -13.93
C ASP A 12 1.15 -14.27 -12.86
N ASP A 13 -0.09 -13.81 -13.09
CA ASP A 13 -1.36 -14.55 -12.88
C ASP A 13 -2.08 -14.61 -11.54
N TYR A 14 -1.88 -13.68 -10.60
CA TYR A 14 -2.97 -13.33 -9.67
C TYR A 14 -3.07 -11.82 -9.46
N LEU A 15 -4.19 -11.29 -9.95
CA LEU A 15 -4.68 -9.92 -9.82
C LEU A 15 -4.00 -8.92 -10.75
N TYR A 16 -4.49 -8.92 -11.98
CA TYR A 16 -4.47 -7.76 -12.85
C TYR A 16 -5.28 -6.63 -12.17
N CYS A 17 -4.68 -5.96 -11.18
CA CYS A 17 -4.98 -4.56 -10.92
C CYS A 17 -4.52 -3.81 -12.16
N SER A 18 -5.40 -3.78 -13.17
CA SER A 18 -5.22 -3.02 -14.39
C SER A 18 -4.61 -1.68 -14.02
N LEU A 19 -3.45 -1.38 -14.60
CA LEU A 19 -2.79 -0.08 -14.60
C LEU A 19 -3.63 0.96 -15.36
N SER A 20 -4.90 1.11 -15.01
CA SER A 20 -5.78 2.17 -15.47
C SER A 20 -5.79 3.25 -14.40
N GLY A 21 -4.85 4.20 -14.52
CA GLY A 21 -4.95 5.51 -13.86
C GLY A 21 -4.45 5.62 -12.43
N LEU A 22 -3.13 5.43 -12.19
CA LEU A 22 -2.34 5.97 -11.06
C LEU A 22 -2.78 5.66 -9.61
N SER A 23 -3.93 5.04 -9.37
CA SER A 23 -4.46 4.83 -8.02
C SER A 23 -3.66 3.75 -7.27
N PRO A 24 -3.25 4.00 -6.02
CA PRO A 24 -2.59 2.99 -5.20
C PRO A 24 -3.56 1.85 -4.88
N HIS A 25 -3.09 0.61 -5.03
CA HIS A 25 -3.83 -0.58 -4.69
C HIS A 25 -3.18 -1.27 -3.49
N VAL A 26 -4.01 -1.86 -2.62
CA VAL A 26 -3.61 -2.58 -1.42
C VAL A 26 -4.27 -3.94 -1.42
N MET A 27 -3.50 -4.97 -1.09
CA MET A 27 -4.02 -6.32 -0.85
C MET A 27 -4.00 -6.61 0.65
N ILE A 28 -5.13 -7.07 1.19
CA ILE A 28 -5.29 -7.39 2.61
C ILE A 28 -5.76 -8.83 2.75
N SER A 29 -4.98 -9.63 3.47
CA SER A 29 -5.37 -11.00 3.80
C SER A 29 -6.18 -11.04 5.10
N THR A 30 -7.24 -11.83 5.10
CA THR A 30 -8.12 -12.08 6.26
C THR A 30 -7.71 -13.39 6.93
N SER A 31 -8.12 -13.59 8.19
CA SER A 31 -7.85 -14.82 8.95
C SER A 31 -8.54 -16.05 8.37
N HIS A 32 -9.56 -15.83 7.54
CA HIS A 32 -10.27 -16.85 6.78
C HIS A 32 -9.49 -17.35 5.55
N GLY A 33 -8.32 -16.76 5.26
CA GLY A 33 -7.48 -17.13 4.13
C GLY A 33 -7.85 -16.43 2.82
N GLU A 34 -8.81 -15.51 2.87
CA GLU A 34 -9.18 -14.68 1.72
C GLU A 34 -8.21 -13.51 1.57
N THR A 35 -8.13 -12.93 0.38
CA THR A 35 -7.37 -11.70 0.12
C THR A 35 -8.22 -10.73 -0.66
N LEU A 36 -8.40 -9.54 -0.10
CA LEU A 36 -9.20 -8.47 -0.65
C LEU A 36 -8.28 -7.44 -1.30
N CYS A 37 -8.69 -6.91 -2.46
CA CYS A 37 -7.97 -5.86 -3.17
C CYS A 37 -8.74 -4.55 -3.06
N LEU A 38 -8.08 -3.53 -2.51
CA LEU A 38 -8.64 -2.22 -2.23
C LEU A 38 -7.89 -1.15 -3.02
N SER A 39 -8.64 -0.22 -3.61
CA SER A 39 -8.13 1.05 -4.11
C SER A 39 -9.14 2.14 -3.82
N ASP A 40 -8.80 3.40 -4.11
CA ASP A 40 -9.74 4.52 -3.99
C ASP A 40 -11.02 4.28 -4.81
N ASP A 41 -10.94 3.51 -5.89
CA ASP A 41 -12.06 3.22 -6.78
C ASP A 41 -12.94 2.08 -6.28
N THR A 42 -12.41 1.16 -5.47
CA THR A 42 -13.11 -0.08 -5.07
C THR A 42 -13.45 -0.14 -3.58
N VAL A 43 -12.96 0.80 -2.77
CA VAL A 43 -13.11 0.75 -1.31
C VAL A 43 -14.56 0.80 -0.83
N GLU A 44 -15.46 1.45 -1.59
CA GLU A 44 -16.89 1.53 -1.24
C GLU A 44 -17.65 0.22 -1.53
N ASP A 45 -17.16 -0.60 -2.46
CA ASP A 45 -17.80 -1.86 -2.87
C ASP A 45 -17.39 -3.06 -2.00
N VAL A 46 -16.46 -2.85 -1.07
CA VAL A 46 -15.88 -3.93 -0.27
C VAL A 46 -16.83 -4.30 0.86
N ASP A 47 -17.13 -5.60 0.98
CA ASP A 47 -17.85 -6.12 2.12
C ASP A 47 -16.99 -6.02 3.38
N ILE A 48 -17.24 -4.98 4.17
CA ILE A 48 -16.55 -4.70 5.43
C ILE A 48 -16.69 -5.85 6.43
N GLY A 49 -17.73 -6.68 6.31
CA GLY A 49 -17.92 -7.87 7.15
C GLY A 49 -16.81 -8.91 7.01
N LEU A 50 -16.06 -8.90 5.90
CA LEU A 50 -14.93 -9.80 5.66
C LEU A 50 -13.62 -9.31 6.30
N LEU A 51 -13.55 -8.04 6.71
CA LEU A 51 -12.36 -7.43 7.30
C LEU A 51 -12.27 -7.71 8.80
N ASP A 52 -11.78 -8.89 9.14
CA ASP A 52 -11.60 -9.32 10.54
C ASP A 52 -10.44 -8.63 11.28
N ASP A 53 -10.27 -8.98 12.56
CA ASP A 53 -9.22 -8.42 13.43
C ASP A 53 -7.80 -8.56 12.84
N MET A 54 -7.55 -9.62 12.06
CA MET A 54 -6.26 -9.80 11.40
C MET A 54 -6.10 -8.81 10.25
N ALA A 55 -7.15 -8.63 9.44
CA ALA A 55 -7.17 -7.62 8.39
C ALA A 55 -6.95 -6.21 8.97
N VAL A 56 -7.61 -5.87 10.09
CA VAL A 56 -7.44 -4.58 10.79
C VAL A 56 -6.00 -4.40 11.26
N LEU A 57 -5.39 -5.44 11.84
CA LEU A 57 -3.99 -5.38 12.27
C LEU A 57 -3.03 -5.15 11.08
N GLN A 58 -3.31 -5.76 9.92
CA GLN A 58 -2.53 -5.53 8.70
C GLN A 58 -2.66 -4.08 8.21
N MET A 59 -3.87 -3.53 8.18
CA MET A 59 -4.10 -2.12 7.83
C MET A 59 -3.31 -1.17 8.74
N GLN A 60 -3.34 -1.39 10.05
CA GLN A 60 -2.60 -0.56 11.01
C GLN A 60 -1.09 -0.62 10.79
N LYS A 61 -0.54 -1.80 10.44
CA LYS A 61 0.89 -1.93 10.12
C LYS A 61 1.22 -1.21 8.82
N LEU A 62 0.36 -1.32 7.81
CA LEU A 62 0.53 -0.64 6.53
C LEU A 62 0.51 0.89 6.69
N MET A 63 -0.43 1.42 7.46
CA MET A 63 -0.50 2.86 7.78
C MET A 63 0.82 3.35 8.39
N LYS A 64 1.32 2.67 9.43
CA LYS A 64 2.61 3.01 10.08
C LYS A 64 3.79 2.95 9.11
N LEU A 65 3.79 1.98 8.20
CA LEU A 65 4.85 1.83 7.20
C LEU A 65 4.82 2.98 6.19
N MET A 66 3.63 3.35 5.71
CA MET A 66 3.45 4.47 4.78
C MET A 66 3.79 5.81 5.43
N ASP A 67 3.38 6.04 6.69
CA ASP A 67 3.78 7.22 7.46
C ASP A 67 5.29 7.34 7.59
N TYR A 68 5.96 6.24 7.92
CA TYR A 68 7.42 6.20 8.01
C TYR A 68 8.07 6.55 6.68
N LEU A 69 7.64 5.94 5.57
CA LEU A 69 8.17 6.21 4.24
C LEU A 69 7.93 7.66 3.80
N PHE A 70 6.71 8.15 3.99
CA PHE A 70 6.34 9.52 3.66
C PHE A 70 7.21 10.54 4.41
N ASN A 71 7.39 10.36 5.72
CA ASN A 71 8.24 11.23 6.53
C ASN A 71 9.71 11.16 6.11
N LYS A 72 10.21 9.98 5.72
CA LYS A 72 11.57 9.84 5.18
C LYS A 72 11.74 10.55 3.84
N VAL A 73 10.75 10.50 2.95
CA VAL A 73 10.79 11.21 1.68
C VAL A 73 10.80 12.72 1.92
N LYS A 74 9.90 13.23 2.76
CA LYS A 74 9.85 14.66 3.11
C LYS A 74 11.16 15.17 3.70
N ALA A 75 11.76 14.42 4.62
CA ALA A 75 13.04 14.81 5.22
C ALA A 75 14.21 14.82 4.22
N ASN A 76 14.11 14.07 3.12
CA ASN A 76 15.12 14.01 2.06
C ASN A 76 14.88 15.00 0.91
N GLN A 77 13.78 15.77 0.94
CA GLN A 77 13.57 16.83 -0.05
C GLN A 77 14.45 18.03 0.31
N PRO A 78 15.39 18.46 -0.55
CA PRO A 78 16.17 19.66 -0.29
C PRO A 78 15.22 20.86 -0.17
N MET A 79 15.39 21.68 0.88
CA MET A 79 14.76 22.99 0.92
C MET A 79 15.27 23.79 -0.28
N ASN A 80 14.45 23.89 -1.32
CA ASN A 80 14.63 24.92 -2.32
C ASN A 80 14.21 26.23 -1.64
N GLU A 81 15.16 26.88 -0.97
CA GLU A 81 15.04 28.28 -0.59
C GLU A 81 14.96 29.10 -1.88
N THR A 82 13.74 29.41 -2.32
CA THR A 82 13.51 30.50 -3.28
C THR A 82 13.80 31.81 -2.55
N VAL A 83 15.01 32.32 -2.75
CA VAL A 83 15.33 33.73 -2.56
C VAL A 83 14.77 34.49 -3.77
N GLN A 84 13.67 35.23 -3.57
CA GLN A 84 13.33 36.43 -4.32
C GLN A 84 12.76 37.48 -3.38
#